data_AF-A0A840S8I8-F1
#
_entry.id   AF-A0A840S8I8-F1
#
_cell.length_a   1.000
_cell.length_b   1.000
_cell.length_c   1.000
_cell.angle_alpha   90.00
_cell.angle_beta   90.00
_cell.angle_gamma   90.00
#
_symmetry.space_group_name_H-M   'P 1'
#
loop_
_entity.id
_entity.type
_entity.pdbx_description
1 polymer ?
#
loop_
_entity_poly.entity_id
_entity_poly.type
_entity_poly.pdbx_seq_one_letter_code
_entity_poly.pdbx_strand_id
1 'polypeptide(L)'
;MYAFLFLAIPAAAVWYVFSKKNRPAQTFILPALTGIFSATVYTIILKFIVTLNENVTDSYSDYISMITFRYGLIPVLIICAAFFLISKDTVEYKTDCFVPLALSFQEICTGYFVIGNQEKNSFFLLICLPALTASVYPGAAALLSKAAELFEKTAAGIAKTCLLVLSAMAMILMITVIQALWFFNRPDALYTILSAVLFAAGIFLTVFLKKNQESEEF
;
A
#
# COMPACT_ATOMS: atom_id res chain seq x y z
N MET A 1 -6.64 -7.86 19.50
CA MET A 1 -5.50 -7.57 18.59
C MET A 1 -5.70 -8.16 17.20
N TYR A 2 -5.98 -9.47 17.06
CA TYR A 2 -6.31 -10.04 15.73
C TYR A 2 -7.54 -9.40 15.04
N ALA A 3 -8.56 -8.98 15.81
CA ALA A 3 -9.65 -8.22 15.23
C ALA A 3 -9.18 -6.91 14.56
N PHE A 4 -8.16 -6.25 15.10
CA PHE A 4 -7.60 -5.04 14.49
C PHE A 4 -6.85 -5.37 13.20
N LEU A 5 -6.05 -6.45 13.18
CA LEU A 5 -5.38 -6.96 11.99
C LEU A 5 -6.34 -7.10 10.81
N PHE A 6 -7.49 -7.75 11.02
CA PHE A 6 -8.45 -8.03 9.95
C PHE A 6 -9.48 -6.93 9.68
N LEU A 7 -9.54 -5.87 10.50
CA LEU A 7 -10.53 -4.81 10.34
C LEU A 7 -9.92 -3.47 9.92
N ALA A 8 -8.67 -3.19 10.26
CA ALA A 8 -8.06 -1.88 9.98
C ALA A 8 -7.98 -1.59 8.47
N ILE A 9 -7.47 -2.54 7.68
CA ILE A 9 -7.31 -2.37 6.23
C ILE A 9 -8.66 -2.36 5.51
N PRO A 10 -9.62 -3.30 5.78
CA PRO A 10 -10.94 -3.24 5.18
C PRO A 10 -11.72 -1.98 5.56
N ALA A 11 -11.63 -1.52 6.82
CA ALA A 11 -12.27 -0.27 7.24
C ALA A 11 -11.72 0.94 6.47
N ALA A 12 -10.41 1.00 6.25
CA ALA A 12 -9.79 2.06 5.45
C ALA A 12 -10.21 2.01 3.98
N ALA A 13 -10.31 0.80 3.40
CA ALA A 13 -10.79 0.62 2.03
C ALA A 13 -12.25 1.07 1.87
N VAL A 14 -13.12 0.66 2.80
CA VAL A 14 -14.53 1.06 2.86
C VAL A 14 -14.65 2.58 3.00
N TRP A 15 -13.93 3.16 3.96
CA TRP A 15 -13.89 4.61 4.14
C TRP A 15 -13.47 5.32 2.85
N TYR A 16 -12.39 4.88 2.19
CA TYR A 16 -11.91 5.50 0.96
C TYR A 16 -12.96 5.47 -0.15
N VAL A 17 -13.60 4.32 -0.36
CA VAL A 17 -14.66 4.14 -1.36
C VAL A 17 -15.84 5.08 -1.10
N PHE A 18 -16.34 5.16 0.13
CA PHE A 18 -17.43 6.08 0.48
C PHE A 18 -17.00 7.55 0.47
N SER A 19 -15.70 7.82 0.54
CA SER A 19 -15.18 9.18 0.48
C SER A 19 -15.21 9.78 -0.94
N LYS A 20 -15.40 8.95 -1.99
CA LYS A 20 -15.47 9.35 -3.39
C LYS A 20 -16.91 9.66 -3.79
N LYS A 21 -17.29 10.94 -3.75
CA LYS A 21 -18.66 11.41 -4.05
C LYS A 21 -19.08 11.16 -5.51
N ASN A 22 -18.12 11.17 -6.43
CA ASN A 22 -18.39 11.13 -7.87
C ASN A 22 -18.63 9.72 -8.43
N ARG A 23 -18.53 8.66 -7.61
CA ARG A 23 -18.68 7.26 -8.07
C ARG A 23 -19.46 6.43 -7.04
N PRO A 24 -20.43 5.61 -7.48
CA PRO A 24 -21.14 4.72 -6.56
C PRO A 24 -20.21 3.60 -6.08
N ALA A 25 -20.33 3.20 -4.80
CA ALA A 25 -19.44 2.22 -4.17
C ALA A 25 -19.31 0.89 -4.95
N GLN A 26 -20.35 0.51 -5.70
CA GLN A 26 -20.40 -0.69 -6.51
C GLN A 26 -19.32 -0.75 -7.59
N THR A 27 -18.85 0.39 -8.11
CA THR A 27 -17.80 0.42 -9.15
C THR A 27 -16.47 -0.14 -8.64
N PHE A 28 -16.24 -0.10 -7.32
CA PHE A 28 -14.99 -0.53 -6.71
C PHE A 28 -14.97 -2.02 -6.33
N ILE A 29 -16.08 -2.73 -6.48
CA ILE A 29 -16.18 -4.17 -6.17
C ILE A 29 -15.21 -4.97 -7.04
N LEU A 30 -15.20 -4.73 -8.36
CA LEU A 30 -14.36 -5.49 -9.27
C LEU A 30 -12.85 -5.25 -8.99
N PRO A 31 -12.35 -4.00 -8.84
CA PRO A 31 -10.99 -3.75 -8.39
C PRO A 31 -10.63 -4.42 -7.07
N ALA A 32 -11.52 -4.39 -6.07
CA ALA A 32 -11.27 -5.04 -4.78
C ALA A 32 -11.19 -6.57 -4.92
N LEU A 33 -12.07 -7.18 -5.71
CA LEU A 33 -12.00 -8.61 -6.01
C LEU A 33 -10.72 -8.98 -6.75
N THR A 34 -10.29 -8.17 -7.71
CA THR A 34 -9.00 -8.37 -8.40
C THR A 34 -7.86 -8.38 -7.39
N GLY A 35 -7.80 -7.43 -6.46
CA GLY A 35 -6.79 -7.42 -5.41
C GLY A 35 -6.80 -8.68 -4.54
N ILE A 36 -7.98 -9.12 -4.08
CA ILE A 36 -8.14 -10.34 -3.27
C ILE A 36 -7.68 -11.59 -4.03
N PHE A 37 -8.16 -11.79 -5.26
CA PHE A 37 -7.81 -12.96 -6.06
C PHE A 37 -6.33 -12.98 -6.40
N SER A 38 -5.76 -11.83 -6.79
CA SER A 38 -4.33 -11.73 -7.06
C SER A 38 -3.49 -12.00 -5.82
N ALA A 39 -3.89 -11.51 -4.64
CA ALA A 39 -3.18 -11.81 -3.39
C ALA A 39 -3.28 -13.28 -2.99
N THR A 40 -4.42 -13.91 -3.22
CA THR A 40 -4.62 -15.34 -2.95
C THR A 40 -3.69 -16.18 -3.84
N VAL A 41 -3.68 -15.91 -5.15
CA VAL A 41 -2.76 -16.58 -6.08
C VAL A 41 -1.30 -16.32 -5.70
N TYR A 42 -0.98 -15.07 -5.35
CA TYR A 42 0.36 -14.68 -4.95
C TYR A 42 0.84 -15.43 -3.69
N THR A 43 0.04 -15.47 -2.64
CA THR A 43 0.37 -16.17 -1.39
C THR A 43 0.50 -17.68 -1.58
N ILE A 44 -0.31 -18.29 -2.47
CA ILE A 44 -0.14 -19.70 -2.86
C ILE A 44 1.21 -19.92 -3.53
N ILE A 45 1.53 -19.15 -4.58
CA ILE A 45 2.81 -19.24 -5.30
C ILE A 45 3.97 -19.05 -4.33
N LEU A 46 3.86 -18.06 -3.46
CA LEU A 46 4.88 -17.72 -2.47
C LEU A 46 5.10 -18.86 -1.47
N LYS A 47 4.04 -19.53 -1.01
CA LYS A 47 4.16 -20.72 -0.17
C LYS A 47 4.96 -21.82 -0.88
N PHE A 48 4.64 -22.10 -2.15
CA PHE A 48 5.39 -23.08 -2.95
C PHE A 48 6.87 -22.69 -3.13
N ILE A 49 7.16 -21.42 -3.44
CA ILE A 49 8.54 -20.96 -3.65
C ILE A 49 9.34 -20.94 -2.35
N VAL A 50 8.75 -20.52 -1.22
CA VAL A 50 9.42 -20.47 0.08
C VAL A 50 9.71 -21.87 0.60
N THR A 51 8.78 -22.83 0.44
CA THR A 51 9.02 -24.24 0.80
C THR A 51 10.15 -24.88 -0.03
N LEU A 52 10.47 -24.34 -1.20
CA LEU A 52 11.58 -24.82 -2.05
C LEU A 52 12.94 -24.18 -1.70
N ASN A 53 12.98 -23.11 -0.90
CA ASN A 53 14.16 -22.27 -0.72
C ASN A 53 14.29 -21.83 0.76
N GLU A 54 14.47 -22.79 1.67
CA GLU A 54 14.92 -22.53 3.05
C GLU A 54 16.43 -22.23 3.08
N ASN A 55 16.84 -21.12 2.46
CA ASN A 55 18.15 -20.54 2.74
C ASN A 55 17.94 -19.33 3.64
N VAL A 56 18.35 -19.46 4.89
CA VAL A 56 18.38 -18.39 5.89
C VAL A 56 19.28 -17.27 5.36
N THR A 57 18.72 -16.09 5.13
CA THR A 57 19.49 -14.93 4.69
C THR A 57 20.14 -14.26 5.89
N ASP A 58 21.48 -14.28 5.95
CA ASP A 58 22.25 -13.76 7.09
C ASP A 58 22.40 -12.21 7.07
N SER A 59 22.05 -11.53 5.97
CA SER A 59 22.28 -10.09 5.81
C SER A 59 21.01 -9.22 5.79
N TYR A 60 21.11 -8.04 6.39
CA TYR A 60 20.05 -7.01 6.43
C TYR A 60 19.55 -6.60 5.04
N SER A 61 20.48 -6.48 4.08
CA SER A 61 20.17 -6.08 2.70
C SER A 61 19.40 -7.17 1.95
N ASP A 62 19.76 -8.43 2.15
CA ASP A 62 19.10 -9.57 1.48
C ASP A 62 17.67 -9.74 2.00
N TYR A 63 17.44 -9.42 3.27
CA TYR A 63 16.12 -9.50 3.87
C TYR A 63 15.23 -8.29 3.54
N ILE A 64 15.77 -7.06 3.42
CA ILE A 64 15.02 -5.93 2.82
C ILE A 64 14.59 -6.27 1.40
N SER A 65 15.51 -6.84 0.62
CA SER A 65 15.22 -7.28 -0.74
C SER A 65 14.15 -8.36 -0.69
N MET A 66 14.29 -9.36 0.17
CA MET A 66 13.28 -10.39 0.35
C MET A 66 11.91 -9.83 0.72
N ILE A 67 11.80 -8.92 1.70
CA ILE A 67 10.51 -8.30 2.04
C ILE A 67 9.97 -7.46 0.88
N THR A 68 10.81 -6.69 0.20
CA THR A 68 10.38 -5.80 -0.88
C THR A 68 9.90 -6.58 -2.10
N PHE A 69 10.58 -7.68 -2.46
CA PHE A 69 10.24 -8.56 -3.58
C PHE A 69 9.15 -9.58 -3.23
N ARG A 70 9.11 -10.11 -2.00
CA ARG A 70 8.20 -11.18 -1.59
C ARG A 70 6.96 -10.71 -0.86
N TYR A 71 6.99 -9.56 -0.17
CA TYR A 71 6.01 -9.29 0.87
C TYR A 71 5.43 -7.85 0.84
N GLY A 72 5.97 -6.96 0.00
CA GLY A 72 5.69 -5.53 0.08
C GLY A 72 5.30 -4.83 -1.22
N LEU A 73 6.16 -3.93 -1.68
CA LEU A 73 5.87 -2.96 -2.75
C LEU A 73 5.68 -3.62 -4.13
N ILE A 74 6.55 -4.55 -4.50
CA ILE A 74 6.65 -5.03 -5.89
C ILE A 74 5.40 -5.80 -6.34
N PRO A 75 4.83 -6.74 -5.56
CA PRO A 75 3.61 -7.44 -5.96
C PRO A 75 2.43 -6.49 -6.19
N VAL A 76 2.28 -5.49 -5.32
CA VAL A 76 1.24 -4.46 -5.49
C VAL A 76 1.49 -3.62 -6.72
N LEU A 77 2.72 -3.18 -6.97
CA LEU A 77 3.06 -2.42 -8.17
C LEU A 77 2.80 -3.23 -9.45
N ILE A 78 3.11 -4.53 -9.47
CA ILE A 78 2.86 -5.39 -10.64
C ILE A 78 1.37 -5.48 -10.92
N ILE A 79 0.54 -5.68 -9.88
CA ILE A 79 -0.91 -5.82 -10.06
C ILE A 79 -1.54 -4.48 -10.44
N CYS A 80 -1.12 -3.39 -9.81
CA CYS A 80 -1.52 -2.04 -10.20
C CYS A 80 -1.11 -1.76 -11.66
N ALA A 81 0.13 -2.07 -12.06
CA ALA A 81 0.60 -1.87 -13.43
C ALA A 81 -0.19 -2.73 -14.44
N ALA A 82 -0.42 -4.00 -14.13
CA ALA A 82 -1.22 -4.89 -14.97
C ALA A 82 -2.65 -4.36 -15.12
N PHE A 83 -3.28 -3.92 -14.02
CA PHE A 83 -4.60 -3.29 -14.05
C PHE A 83 -4.58 -2.02 -14.91
N PHE A 84 -3.61 -1.14 -14.72
CA PHE A 84 -3.50 0.12 -15.48
C PHE A 84 -3.23 -0.09 -16.97
N LEU A 85 -2.46 -1.12 -17.34
CA LEU A 85 -2.11 -1.42 -18.73
C LEU A 85 -3.23 -2.15 -19.47
N ILE A 86 -3.98 -3.03 -18.79
CA ILE A 86 -5.04 -3.85 -19.40
C ILE A 86 -6.38 -3.12 -19.42
N SER A 87 -6.70 -2.34 -18.38
CA SER A 87 -7.96 -1.61 -18.32
C SER A 87 -8.03 -0.56 -19.44
N LYS A 88 -9.18 -0.49 -20.11
CA LYS A 88 -9.50 0.53 -21.13
C LYS A 88 -10.18 1.77 -20.53
N ASP A 89 -10.24 1.86 -19.21
CA ASP A 89 -10.92 2.94 -18.50
C ASP A 89 -10.09 4.23 -18.48
N THR A 90 -10.72 5.32 -18.03
CA THR A 90 -10.07 6.63 -17.90
C THR A 90 -8.96 6.59 -16.83
N VAL A 91 -7.95 7.46 -16.99
CA VAL A 91 -6.84 7.59 -16.02
C VAL A 91 -7.38 7.89 -14.62
N GLU A 92 -8.37 8.76 -14.52
CA GLU A 92 -9.05 9.12 -13.28
C GLU A 92 -9.71 7.92 -12.58
N TYR A 93 -10.39 7.05 -13.33
CA TYR A 93 -10.97 5.84 -12.76
C TYR A 93 -9.88 4.88 -12.27
N LYS A 94 -8.80 4.74 -13.03
CA LYS A 94 -7.67 3.87 -12.65
C LYS A 94 -6.99 4.36 -11.37
N THR A 95 -6.80 5.68 -11.22
CA THR A 95 -6.28 6.28 -9.99
C THR A 95 -7.23 6.11 -8.80
N ASP A 96 -8.55 6.21 -9.02
CA ASP A 96 -9.54 5.96 -7.97
C ASP A 96 -9.56 4.49 -7.53
N CYS A 97 -9.31 3.57 -8.45
CA CYS A 97 -9.27 2.13 -8.19
C CYS A 97 -8.00 1.67 -7.48
N PHE A 98 -6.95 2.49 -7.43
CA PHE A 98 -5.67 2.13 -6.81
C PHE A 98 -5.82 1.68 -5.36
N VAL A 99 -6.54 2.44 -4.53
CA VAL A 99 -6.69 2.11 -3.09
C VAL A 99 -7.49 0.83 -2.86
N PRO A 100 -8.71 0.65 -3.40
CA PRO A 100 -9.46 -0.59 -3.18
C PRO A 100 -8.71 -1.81 -3.73
N LEU A 101 -8.00 -1.69 -4.84
CA LEU A 101 -7.15 -2.76 -5.38
C LEU A 101 -5.95 -3.07 -4.45
N ALA A 102 -5.20 -2.04 -4.03
CA ALA A 102 -3.99 -2.23 -3.25
C ALA A 102 -4.25 -2.65 -1.80
N LEU A 103 -5.25 -2.05 -1.13
CA LEU A 103 -5.61 -2.42 0.24
C LEU A 103 -6.22 -3.82 0.31
N SER A 104 -7.06 -4.20 -0.65
CA SER A 104 -7.62 -5.56 -0.68
C SER A 104 -6.55 -6.62 -0.95
N PHE A 105 -5.55 -6.30 -1.78
CA PHE A 105 -4.37 -7.16 -1.93
C PHE A 105 -3.58 -7.26 -0.62
N GLN A 106 -3.33 -6.12 0.04
CA GLN A 106 -2.53 -6.06 1.26
C GLN A 106 -3.20 -6.72 2.46
N GLU A 107 -4.53 -6.74 2.54
CA GLU A 107 -5.25 -7.43 3.61
C GLU A 107 -4.90 -8.93 3.65
N ILE A 108 -5.01 -9.60 2.49
CA ILE A 108 -4.72 -11.03 2.37
C ILE A 108 -3.23 -11.29 2.63
N CYS A 109 -2.34 -10.48 2.05
CA CYS A 109 -0.90 -10.61 2.22
C CYS A 109 -0.46 -10.39 3.67
N THR A 110 -0.92 -9.29 4.29
CA THR A 110 -0.61 -8.96 5.69
C THR A 110 -1.13 -10.06 6.62
N GLY A 111 -2.37 -10.52 6.43
CA GLY A 111 -2.92 -11.64 7.19
C GLY A 111 -2.08 -12.91 7.07
N TYR A 112 -1.70 -13.27 5.84
CA TYR A 112 -0.82 -14.42 5.58
C TYR A 112 0.54 -14.29 6.29
N PHE A 113 1.19 -13.13 6.24
CA PHE A 113 2.48 -12.91 6.89
C PHE A 113 2.39 -12.96 8.41
N VAL A 114 1.40 -12.29 9.00
CA VAL A 114 1.28 -12.22 10.46
C VAL A 114 0.94 -13.58 11.07
N ILE A 115 0.06 -14.36 10.44
CA ILE A 115 -0.32 -15.70 10.92
C ILE A 115 0.79 -16.72 10.65
N GLY A 116 1.50 -16.58 9.52
CA GLY A 116 2.59 -17.46 9.11
C GLY A 116 3.89 -17.27 9.88
N ASN A 117 4.06 -16.13 10.59
CA ASN A 117 5.27 -15.85 11.35
C ASN A 117 5.31 -16.59 12.70
N GLN A 118 6.51 -16.78 13.26
CA GLN A 118 6.67 -17.38 14.58
C GLN A 118 6.24 -16.40 15.71
N GLU A 119 6.41 -15.10 15.50
CA GLU A 119 6.04 -14.05 16.45
C GLU A 119 4.59 -13.55 16.29
N LYS A 120 3.63 -14.47 16.41
CA LYS A 120 2.20 -14.24 16.11
C LYS A 120 1.52 -13.13 16.93
N ASN A 121 2.11 -12.71 18.04
CA ASN A 121 1.54 -11.75 19.00
C ASN A 121 2.27 -10.39 19.05
N SER A 122 3.16 -10.12 18.11
CA SER A 122 3.87 -8.83 18.07
C SER A 122 2.90 -7.65 17.89
N PHE A 123 3.02 -6.63 18.75
CA PHE A 123 2.26 -5.39 18.63
C PHE A 123 2.49 -4.71 17.28
N PHE A 124 3.72 -4.76 16.77
CA PHE A 124 4.06 -4.18 15.47
C PHE A 124 3.28 -4.86 14.34
N LEU A 125 3.27 -6.20 14.31
CA LEU A 125 2.59 -6.97 13.27
C LEU A 125 1.06 -6.86 13.35
N LEU A 126 0.50 -6.82 14.57
CA LEU A 126 -0.94 -6.84 14.77
C LEU A 126 -1.60 -5.46 14.73
N ILE A 127 -0.85 -4.39 15.01
CA ILE A 127 -1.38 -3.02 15.15
C ILE A 127 -0.66 -2.05 14.22
N CYS A 128 0.66 -1.89 14.37
CA CYS A 128 1.40 -0.86 13.62
C CYS A 128 1.36 -1.11 12.10
N LEU A 129 1.62 -2.33 11.66
CA LEU A 129 1.69 -2.66 10.23
C LEU A 129 0.33 -2.47 9.53
N PRO A 130 -0.80 -2.99 10.04
CA PRO A 130 -2.13 -2.71 9.48
C PRO A 130 -2.48 -1.22 9.47
N ALA A 131 -2.14 -0.49 10.55
CA ALA A 131 -2.38 0.95 10.63
C ALA A 131 -1.55 1.75 9.60
N LEU A 132 -0.28 1.38 9.41
CA LEU A 132 0.59 1.97 8.39
C LEU A 132 0.01 1.74 6.99
N THR A 133 -0.34 0.51 6.66
CA THR A 133 -0.97 0.16 5.37
C THR A 133 -2.27 0.96 5.15
N ALA A 134 -3.15 0.99 6.15
CA ALA A 134 -4.41 1.73 6.10
C ALA A 134 -4.25 3.25 5.87
N SER A 135 -3.15 3.84 6.35
CA SER A 135 -2.88 5.29 6.21
C SER A 135 -2.07 5.66 4.95
N VAL A 136 -1.11 4.83 4.56
CA VAL A 136 -0.14 5.15 3.50
C VAL A 136 -0.74 5.00 2.12
N TYR A 137 -1.55 3.97 1.86
CA TYR A 137 -2.13 3.75 0.53
C TYR A 137 -3.09 4.86 0.11
N PRO A 138 -4.02 5.35 0.97
CA PRO A 138 -4.80 6.55 0.67
C PRO A 138 -3.92 7.80 0.45
N GLY A 139 -2.86 7.98 1.25
CA GLY A 139 -1.94 9.11 1.07
C GLY A 139 -1.18 9.06 -0.26
N ALA A 140 -0.71 7.87 -0.64
CA ALA A 140 -0.10 7.61 -1.94
C ALA A 140 -1.08 7.84 -3.09
N ALA A 141 -2.34 7.46 -2.94
CA ALA A 141 -3.39 7.72 -3.93
C ALA A 141 -3.64 9.20 -4.14
N ALA A 142 -3.59 10.01 -3.07
CA ALA A 142 -3.72 11.46 -3.16
C ALA A 142 -2.57 12.08 -3.97
N LEU A 143 -1.34 11.62 -3.74
CA LEU A 143 -0.17 12.03 -4.54
C LEU A 143 -0.30 11.62 -6.01
N LEU A 144 -0.74 10.38 -6.28
CA LEU A 144 -0.95 9.88 -7.65
C LEU A 144 -2.07 10.62 -8.38
N SER A 145 -3.14 11.00 -7.68
CA SER A 145 -4.23 11.80 -8.25
C SER A 145 -3.73 13.19 -8.64
N LYS A 146 -2.97 13.86 -7.76
CA LYS A 146 -2.36 15.16 -8.09
C LYS A 146 -1.33 15.04 -9.21
N ALA A 147 -0.60 13.93 -9.29
CA ALA A 147 0.32 13.65 -10.39
C ALA A 147 -0.41 13.53 -11.73
N ALA A 148 -1.56 12.86 -11.75
CA ALA A 148 -2.40 12.71 -12.94
C ALA A 148 -2.97 14.07 -13.41
N GLU A 149 -3.39 14.94 -12.49
CA GLU A 149 -3.84 16.30 -12.81
C GLU A 149 -2.73 17.17 -13.41
N LEU A 150 -1.52 17.09 -12.84
CA LEU A 150 -0.37 17.89 -13.26
C LEU A 150 0.35 17.34 -14.49
N PHE A 151 -0.17 16.27 -15.10
CA PHE A 151 0.39 15.69 -16.31
C PHE A 151 0.10 16.58 -17.53
N GLU A 152 0.74 17.74 -17.57
CA GLU A 152 0.79 18.62 -18.71
C GLU A 152 1.97 18.26 -19.61
N LYS A 153 1.84 18.49 -20.92
CA LYS A 153 2.90 18.26 -21.93
C LYS A 153 4.08 19.24 -21.81
N THR A 154 4.27 19.92 -20.67
CA THR A 154 5.38 20.83 -20.41
C THR A 154 6.48 20.12 -19.62
N ALA A 155 7.76 20.46 -19.85
CA ALA A 155 8.87 19.84 -19.13
C ALA A 155 8.78 20.03 -17.61
N ALA A 156 8.25 21.17 -17.16
CA ALA A 156 8.00 21.45 -15.74
C ALA A 156 6.85 20.61 -15.15
N GLY A 157 5.79 20.34 -15.93
CA GLY A 157 4.70 19.43 -15.54
C GLY A 157 5.17 17.99 -15.39
N ILE A 158 6.02 17.53 -16.33
CA ILE A 158 6.62 16.18 -16.29
C ILE A 158 7.50 16.00 -15.03
N ALA A 159 8.38 16.96 -14.73
CA ALA A 159 9.26 16.86 -13.56
C ALA A 159 8.47 16.79 -12.24
N LYS A 160 7.42 17.60 -12.10
CA LYS A 160 6.53 17.57 -10.93
C LYS A 160 5.75 16.27 -10.83
N THR A 161 5.24 15.76 -11.95
CA THR A 161 4.56 14.46 -12.02
C THR A 161 5.48 13.34 -11.55
N CYS A 162 6.70 13.26 -12.09
CA CYS A 162 7.69 12.25 -11.70
C CYS A 162 7.99 12.31 -10.20
N LEU A 163 8.17 13.51 -9.64
CA LEU A 163 8.43 13.68 -8.21
C LEU A 163 7.27 13.18 -7.34
N LEU A 164 6.02 13.44 -7.72
CA LEU A 164 4.84 12.95 -6.98
C LEU A 164 4.71 11.43 -7.05
N VAL A 165 4.94 10.84 -8.23
CA VAL A 165 4.92 9.37 -8.40
C VAL A 165 6.03 8.72 -7.58
N LEU A 166 7.26 9.25 -7.64
CA LEU A 166 8.38 8.76 -6.84
C LEU A 166 8.11 8.89 -5.34
N SER A 167 7.47 9.98 -4.91
CA SER A 167 7.08 10.17 -3.51
C SER A 167 6.06 9.14 -3.05
N ALA A 168 5.04 8.85 -3.87
CA ALA A 168 4.04 7.82 -3.60
C ALA A 168 4.70 6.43 -3.48
N MET A 169 5.61 6.10 -4.40
CA MET A 169 6.37 4.85 -4.36
C MET A 169 7.27 4.75 -3.13
N ALA A 170 7.96 5.84 -2.78
CA ALA A 170 8.84 5.89 -1.61
C ALA A 170 8.07 5.68 -0.31
N MET A 171 6.87 6.24 -0.17
CA MET A 171 6.01 6.01 0.99
C MET A 171 5.63 4.54 1.16
N ILE A 172 5.22 3.88 0.08
CA ILE A 172 4.84 2.46 0.13
C ILE A 172 6.07 1.60 0.40
N LEU A 173 7.23 1.93 -0.18
CA LEU A 173 8.50 1.28 0.13
C LEU A 173 8.90 1.44 1.59
N MET A 174 8.61 2.59 2.21
CA MET A 174 8.99 2.83 3.60
C MET A 174 8.31 1.86 4.57
N ILE A 175 7.13 1.32 4.24
CA ILE A 175 6.48 0.25 5.02
C ILE A 175 7.41 -0.97 5.09
N THR A 176 8.01 -1.38 3.97
CA THR A 176 8.89 -2.57 3.93
C THR A 176 10.19 -2.34 4.68
N VAL A 177 10.73 -1.11 4.61
CA VAL A 177 11.92 -0.71 5.37
C VAL A 177 11.66 -0.77 6.88
N ILE A 178 10.52 -0.22 7.34
CA ILE A 178 10.14 -0.27 8.76
C ILE A 178 9.93 -1.71 9.22
N GLN A 179 9.29 -2.55 8.40
CA GLN A 179 9.10 -3.96 8.71
C GLN A 179 10.44 -4.72 8.81
N ALA A 180 11.40 -4.42 7.93
CA ALA A 180 12.74 -5.00 8.03
C ALA A 180 13.48 -4.53 9.29
N LEU A 181 13.39 -3.26 9.65
CA LEU A 181 13.98 -2.74 10.90
C LEU A 181 13.44 -3.47 12.13
N TRP A 182 12.13 -3.71 12.17
CA TRP A 182 11.49 -4.50 13.23
C TRP A 182 12.03 -5.93 13.27
N PHE A 183 12.10 -6.62 12.12
CA PHE A 183 12.57 -8.00 12.07
C PHE A 183 14.02 -8.19 12.52
N PHE A 184 14.92 -7.24 12.22
CA PHE A 184 16.32 -7.29 12.68
C PHE A 184 16.53 -6.79 14.10
N ASN A 185 15.44 -6.63 14.87
CA ASN A 185 15.49 -6.26 16.26
C ASN A 185 16.30 -4.96 16.48
N ARG A 186 16.20 -4.02 15.52
CA ARG A 186 16.78 -2.67 15.67
C ARG A 186 16.06 -1.95 16.82
N PRO A 187 16.67 -0.92 17.43
CA PRO A 187 16.12 -0.29 18.63
C PRO A 187 14.65 0.07 18.46
N ASP A 188 13.81 -0.33 19.42
CA ASP A 188 12.34 -0.20 19.33
C ASP A 188 11.88 1.22 19.02
N ALA A 189 12.60 2.21 19.54
CA ALA A 189 12.35 3.61 19.29
C ALA A 189 12.45 3.97 17.79
N LEU A 190 13.38 3.37 17.04
CA LEU A 190 13.64 3.73 15.64
C LEU A 190 12.45 3.38 14.73
N TYR A 191 12.04 2.11 14.70
CA TYR A 191 10.92 1.71 13.83
C TYR A 191 9.58 2.26 14.35
N THR A 192 9.44 2.50 15.66
CA THR A 192 8.23 3.11 16.23
C THR A 192 8.09 4.58 15.81
N ILE A 193 9.15 5.38 15.91
CA ILE A 193 9.15 6.79 15.47
C ILE A 193 8.89 6.86 13.96
N LEU A 194 9.57 6.04 13.16
CA LEU A 194 9.36 6.00 11.71
C LEU A 194 7.93 5.59 11.36
N SER A 195 7.35 4.64 12.08
CA SER A 195 5.93 4.27 11.93
C SER A 195 5.01 5.46 12.23
N ALA A 196 5.22 6.15 13.35
CA ALA A 196 4.39 7.30 13.73
C ALA A 196 4.47 8.44 12.70
N VAL A 197 5.68 8.75 12.23
CA VAL A 197 5.91 9.78 11.20
C VAL A 197 5.24 9.39 9.89
N LEU A 198 5.41 8.15 9.43
CA LEU A 198 4.83 7.68 8.17
C LEU A 198 3.30 7.63 8.23
N PHE A 199 2.74 7.19 9.37
CA PHE A 199 1.30 7.18 9.61
C PHE A 199 0.72 8.60 9.56
N ALA A 200 1.35 9.55 10.27
CA ALA A 200 0.94 10.95 10.28
C ALA A 200 1.03 11.56 8.88
N ALA A 201 2.09 11.26 8.12
CA ALA A 201 2.26 11.72 6.74
C ALA A 201 1.16 11.16 5.82
N GLY A 202 0.81 9.87 5.94
CA GLY A 202 -0.27 9.25 5.17
C GLY A 202 -1.62 9.93 5.42
N ILE A 203 -1.96 10.17 6.70
CA ILE A 203 -3.19 10.90 7.05
C ILE A 203 -3.15 12.33 6.54
N PHE A 204 -2.06 13.05 6.79
CA PHE A 204 -1.90 14.44 6.38
C PHE A 204 -2.09 14.62 4.88
N LEU A 205 -1.42 13.80 4.07
CA LEU A 205 -1.56 13.85 2.61
C LEU A 205 -2.98 13.53 2.17
N THR A 206 -3.62 12.53 2.77
CA THR A 206 -4.99 12.15 2.41
C THR A 206 -5.98 13.28 2.72
N VAL A 207 -5.84 13.96 3.86
CA VAL A 207 -6.76 15.05 4.27
C VAL A 207 -6.47 16.34 3.51
N PHE A 208 -5.20 16.74 3.44
CA PHE A 208 -4.79 18.04 2.91
C PHE A 208 -4.91 18.13 1.40
N LEU A 209 -4.46 17.10 0.67
CA LEU A 209 -4.57 17.11 -0.79
C LEU A 209 -6.01 16.93 -1.27
N LYS A 210 -6.81 16.12 -0.55
CA LYS A 210 -8.25 16.01 -0.84
C LYS A 210 -8.98 17.34 -0.65
N LYS A 211 -8.68 18.09 0.40
CA LYS A 211 -9.31 19.39 0.67
C LYS A 211 -9.02 20.41 -0.43
N ASN A 212 -7.79 20.41 -0.97
CA ASN A 212 -7.41 21.32 -2.06
C ASN A 212 -8.07 20.94 -3.39
N GLN A 213 -8.32 19.65 -3.65
CA GLN A 213 -9.06 19.21 -4.83
C GLN A 213 -10.53 19.65 -4.79
N GLU A 214 -11.20 19.54 -3.63
CA GLU A 214 -12.60 19.99 -3.49
C GLU A 214 -12.76 21.52 -3.57
N SER A 215 -11.72 22.31 -3.30
CA SER A 215 -11.77 23.79 -3.38
C SER A 215 -11.53 24.36 -4.77
N GLU A 216 -10.95 23.59 -5.70
CA GLU A 216 -10.71 24.01 -7.09
C GLU A 216 -11.93 23.79 -8.01
N GLU A 217 -12.98 23.09 -7.53
CA GLU A 217 -14.23 22.80 -8.27
C GLU A 217 -15.38 23.81 -8.01
N PHE A 218 -15.14 24.91 -7.26
CA PHE A 218 -16.10 26.00 -6.98
C PHE A 218 -15.65 27.34 -7.57
#